data_AF-A0ABD0UBF1-F1
#
_entry.id   AF-A0ABD0UBF1-F1
#
_cell.length_a   1.000
_cell.length_b   1.000
_cell.length_c   1.000
_cell.angle_alpha   90.00
_cell.angle_beta   90.00
_cell.angle_gamma   90.00
#
_symmetry.space_group_name_H-M   'P 1'
#
loop_
_entity.id
_entity.type
_entity.pdbx_description
1 polymer ?
#
loop_
_entity_poly.entity_id
_entity_poly.type
_entity_poly.pdbx_seq_one_letter_code
_entity_poly.pdbx_strand_id
1 'polypeptide(L)'
;MELAVAQFWSSGIGSHETTHFDFEIAFHGIDIIRETVMLDGSEASGRIEAKSLLGSEKLVPSASLTKIKTSYRPVDSNLSVLTPNRDKLPSGKQIIGLTLTYKFKLDEGAEIKPRVPLLNDRIYDTKFESQFYTISDSNKRIYAFGDAYPKYVKIPKGEYTLQFYTRHENVQLLEKMKQLVLFLERKLDKKEHIHLSFFSQPDGHFIGNGTFKSSVLVPGGAEAFYVGAPSREKLPKSSSIGSVLLGSISYGTVSFGSSKDEQKNRQSPVSYQISYLIPPVKVDEDKGKEIPICTKSITERLKDEVYKILFDA
;
A
#
# COMPACT_ATOMS: atom_id res chain seq x y z
N MET A 1 -24.99 -2.10 -9.22
CA MET A 1 -25.00 -0.65 -9.51
C MET A 1 -26.44 -0.17 -9.36
N GLU A 2 -26.66 0.89 -8.60
CA GLU A 2 -27.94 1.60 -8.57
C GLU A 2 -27.72 2.96 -9.23
N LEU A 3 -28.51 3.29 -10.25
CA LEU A 3 -28.52 4.62 -10.86
C LEU A 3 -29.77 5.36 -10.37
N ALA A 4 -29.59 6.25 -9.40
CA ALA A 4 -30.64 7.12 -8.91
C ALA A 4 -30.55 8.49 -9.60
N VAL A 5 -31.57 8.83 -10.38
CA VAL A 5 -31.69 10.13 -11.03
C VAL A 5 -32.78 10.92 -10.32
N ALA A 6 -32.46 12.15 -9.93
CA ALA A 6 -33.40 13.05 -9.29
C ALA A 6 -33.20 14.47 -9.82
N GLN A 7 -34.29 15.21 -9.91
CA GLN A 7 -34.23 16.63 -10.26
C GLN A 7 -33.69 17.43 -9.06
N PHE A 8 -32.62 18.20 -9.27
CA PHE A 8 -32.11 19.08 -8.23
C PHE A 8 -32.99 20.32 -8.10
N TRP A 9 -33.32 20.71 -6.87
CA TRP A 9 -34.35 21.71 -6.58
C TRP A 9 -34.13 23.09 -7.24
N SER A 10 -32.89 23.45 -7.57
CA SER A 10 -32.55 24.74 -8.17
C SER A 10 -32.50 24.73 -9.70
N SER A 11 -33.03 23.70 -10.37
CA SER A 11 -32.98 23.57 -11.84
C SER A 11 -33.79 24.63 -12.61
N GLY A 12 -34.42 25.61 -11.94
CA GLY A 12 -35.17 26.71 -12.57
C GLY A 12 -36.51 26.31 -13.20
N ILE A 13 -36.62 25.04 -13.58
CA ILE A 13 -37.87 24.35 -13.92
C ILE A 13 -38.63 24.09 -12.62
N GLY A 14 -39.72 24.81 -12.38
CA GLY A 14 -40.60 24.58 -11.24
C GLY A 14 -41.13 23.13 -11.25
N SER A 15 -41.62 22.65 -10.10
CA SER A 15 -42.14 21.28 -9.89
C SER A 15 -43.32 20.85 -10.79
N HIS A 16 -43.72 21.70 -11.74
CA HIS A 16 -44.88 21.54 -12.60
C HIS A 16 -44.53 21.20 -14.05
N GLU A 17 -43.28 21.27 -14.49
CA GLU A 17 -42.89 20.86 -15.85
C GLU A 17 -42.24 19.47 -15.84
N THR A 18 -42.56 18.68 -16.86
CA THR A 18 -42.03 17.31 -17.00
C THR A 18 -40.60 17.37 -17.51
N THR A 19 -39.65 16.88 -16.71
CA THR A 19 -38.26 16.72 -17.15
C THR A 19 -38.13 15.45 -17.99
N HIS A 20 -37.65 15.60 -19.22
CA HIS A 20 -37.33 14.49 -20.12
C HIS A 20 -35.81 14.34 -20.16
N PHE A 21 -35.30 13.13 -19.98
CA PHE A 21 -33.87 12.85 -20.11
C PHE A 21 -33.66 11.46 -20.72
N ASP A 22 -32.73 11.40 -21.66
CA ASP A 22 -32.28 10.16 -22.30
C ASP A 22 -30.85 9.89 -21.86
N PHE A 23 -30.54 8.65 -21.50
CA PHE A 23 -29.19 8.24 -21.13
C PHE A 23 -28.88 6.85 -21.67
N GLU A 24 -27.59 6.64 -21.95
CA GLU A 24 -27.04 5.34 -22.33
C GLU A 24 -26.00 4.93 -21.28
N ILE A 25 -26.06 3.68 -20.83
CA ILE A 25 -25.03 3.11 -19.95
C ILE A 25 -24.27 2.05 -20.74
N ALA A 26 -22.99 2.31 -20.98
CA ALA A 26 -22.06 1.33 -21.49
C ALA A 26 -21.18 0.78 -20.35
N PHE A 27 -21.06 -0.55 -20.29
CA PHE A 27 -20.19 -1.23 -19.32
C PHE A 27 -18.88 -1.61 -19.99
N HIS A 28 -17.79 -1.11 -19.43
CA HIS A 28 -16.42 -1.41 -19.83
C HIS A 28 -15.69 -2.01 -18.64
N GLY A 29 -14.83 -3.01 -18.88
CA GLY A 29 -14.17 -3.69 -17.79
C GLY A 29 -13.10 -4.67 -18.25
N ILE A 30 -11.93 -4.54 -17.61
CA ILE A 30 -10.88 -5.55 -17.65
C ILE A 30 -10.94 -6.29 -16.32
N ASP A 31 -11.29 -7.57 -16.39
CA ASP A 31 -11.33 -8.48 -15.27
C ASP A 31 -9.93 -9.05 -14.98
N ILE A 32 -9.59 -9.18 -13.70
CA ILE A 32 -8.29 -9.66 -13.24
C ILE A 32 -8.54 -10.73 -12.20
N ILE A 33 -7.96 -11.91 -12.40
CA ILE A 33 -8.17 -13.07 -11.51
C ILE A 33 -7.71 -12.79 -10.06
N ARG A 34 -6.86 -11.78 -9.85
CA ARG A 34 -6.35 -11.34 -8.54
C ARG A 34 -6.55 -9.84 -8.33
N GLU A 35 -7.52 -9.48 -7.49
CA GLU A 35 -7.83 -8.08 -7.15
C GLU A 35 -6.71 -7.38 -6.36
N THR A 36 -5.95 -8.13 -5.56
CA THR A 36 -4.79 -7.61 -4.81
C THR A 36 -3.51 -8.22 -5.35
N VAL A 37 -2.60 -7.35 -5.80
CA VAL A 37 -1.26 -7.76 -6.25
C VAL A 37 -0.27 -7.51 -5.13
N MET A 38 0.29 -8.58 -4.58
CA MET A 38 1.41 -8.51 -3.64
C MET A 38 2.65 -9.05 -4.33
N LEU A 39 3.69 -8.23 -4.37
CA LEU A 39 5.01 -8.58 -4.87
C LEU A 39 5.92 -8.80 -3.67
N ASP A 40 6.52 -9.98 -3.56
CA ASP A 40 7.62 -10.22 -2.65
C ASP A 40 8.93 -9.84 -3.34
N GLY A 41 9.71 -8.93 -2.76
CA GLY A 41 11.00 -8.54 -3.31
C GLY A 41 12.07 -9.63 -3.28
N SER A 42 11.80 -10.76 -2.61
CA SER A 42 12.61 -11.97 -2.66
C SER A 42 12.15 -12.97 -3.73
N GLU A 43 10.97 -12.79 -4.33
CA GLU A 43 10.44 -13.65 -5.38
C GLU A 43 10.65 -13.08 -6.79
N ALA A 44 10.28 -13.89 -7.80
CA ALA A 44 10.30 -13.50 -9.20
C ALA A 44 9.15 -12.54 -9.56
N SER A 45 9.10 -12.10 -10.82
CA SER A 45 8.07 -11.20 -11.35
C SER A 45 6.64 -11.74 -11.11
N GLY A 46 5.74 -10.89 -10.61
CA GLY A 46 4.35 -11.29 -10.34
C GLY A 46 3.54 -11.43 -11.63
N ARG A 47 3.00 -12.62 -11.91
CA ARG A 47 2.10 -12.87 -13.06
C ARG A 47 0.71 -12.30 -12.80
N ILE A 48 0.21 -11.49 -13.73
CA ILE A 48 -1.16 -10.98 -13.78
C ILE A 48 -1.80 -11.52 -15.05
N GLU A 49 -3.03 -11.99 -14.92
CA GLU A 49 -3.85 -12.45 -16.04
C GLU A 49 -5.08 -11.55 -16.14
N ALA A 50 -5.22 -10.91 -17.30
CA ALA A 50 -6.27 -9.97 -17.61
C ALA A 50 -7.19 -10.52 -18.69
N LYS A 51 -8.49 -10.32 -18.53
CA LYS A 51 -9.51 -10.78 -19.46
C LYS A 51 -10.53 -9.68 -19.71
N SER A 52 -11.03 -9.59 -20.93
CA SER A 52 -12.22 -8.79 -21.20
C SER A 52 -13.46 -9.69 -21.32
N LEU A 53 -14.51 -9.35 -20.59
CA LEU A 53 -15.74 -10.13 -20.56
C LEU A 53 -16.82 -9.62 -21.52
N LEU A 54 -16.94 -8.29 -21.67
CA LEU A 54 -18.09 -7.66 -22.33
C LEU A 54 -17.79 -7.24 -23.78
N GLY A 55 -16.58 -6.75 -24.05
CA GLY A 55 -16.22 -6.14 -25.33
C GLY A 55 -14.72 -6.16 -25.57
N SER A 56 -14.28 -5.65 -26.71
CA SER A 56 -12.84 -5.47 -26.93
C SER A 56 -12.34 -4.29 -26.09
N GLU A 57 -11.31 -4.51 -25.29
CA GLU A 57 -10.77 -3.51 -24.35
C GLU A 57 -9.28 -3.31 -24.55
N LYS A 58 -8.81 -2.06 -24.41
CA LYS A 58 -7.38 -1.74 -24.51
C LYS A 58 -6.71 -1.91 -23.16
N LEU A 59 -5.88 -2.96 -23.02
CA LEU A 59 -5.06 -3.22 -21.84
C LEU A 59 -3.82 -2.31 -21.89
N VAL A 60 -3.71 -1.41 -20.92
CA VAL A 60 -2.59 -0.49 -20.70
C VAL A 60 -2.26 -0.46 -19.21
N PRO A 61 -1.44 -1.41 -18.71
CA PRO A 61 -1.13 -1.47 -17.30
C PRO A 61 -0.22 -0.31 -16.88
N SER A 62 -0.52 0.27 -15.71
CA SER A 62 0.26 1.32 -15.07
C SER A 62 0.21 1.13 -13.56
N ALA A 63 1.36 1.09 -12.91
CA ALA A 63 1.44 0.93 -11.46
C ALA A 63 2.50 1.84 -10.84
N SER A 64 2.17 2.40 -9.68
CA SER A 64 3.11 3.20 -8.90
C SER A 64 2.97 2.92 -7.41
N LEU A 65 4.11 2.79 -6.72
CA LEU A 65 4.21 2.72 -5.27
C LEU A 65 4.49 4.14 -4.76
N THR A 66 3.59 4.64 -3.92
CA THR A 66 3.56 6.06 -3.48
C THR A 66 3.59 6.22 -1.97
N LYS A 67 3.52 5.12 -1.24
CA LYS A 67 3.45 5.10 0.23
C LYS A 67 4.35 3.99 0.76
N ILE A 68 4.85 4.17 1.97
CA ILE A 68 5.52 3.12 2.74
C ILE A 68 4.76 2.89 4.04
N LYS A 69 4.56 1.63 4.40
CA LYS A 69 3.90 1.19 5.63
C LYS A 69 4.94 0.48 6.49
N THR A 70 5.19 1.04 7.67
CA THR A 70 6.15 0.48 8.64
C THR A 70 5.42 0.02 9.89
N SER A 71 5.75 -1.17 10.38
CA SER A 71 5.17 -1.77 11.59
C SER A 71 5.95 -1.36 12.85
N TYR A 72 5.22 -1.05 13.91
CA TYR A 72 5.74 -0.72 15.23
C TYR A 72 5.09 -1.60 16.29
N ARG A 73 5.91 -2.15 17.17
CA ARG A 73 5.45 -2.77 18.42
C ARG A 73 5.45 -1.74 19.55
N PRO A 74 4.56 -1.87 20.53
CA PRO A 74 4.54 -0.97 21.66
C PRO A 74 5.81 -1.15 22.49
N VAL A 75 6.39 -0.04 22.94
CA VAL A 75 7.55 -0.02 23.85
C VAL A 75 7.10 -0.10 25.31
N ASP A 76 5.84 0.25 25.59
CA ASP A 76 5.24 0.21 26.90
C ASP A 76 3.73 -0.04 26.79
N SER A 77 3.16 -0.70 27.79
CA SER A 77 1.73 -1.00 27.88
C SER A 77 1.25 -0.81 29.32
N ASN A 78 0.27 0.07 29.52
CA ASN A 78 -0.29 0.37 30.83
C ASN A 78 -1.77 0.01 30.88
N LEU A 79 -2.13 -0.87 31.82
CA LEU A 79 -3.52 -1.15 32.17
C LEU A 79 -3.91 -0.30 33.38
N SER A 80 -5.06 0.36 33.29
CA SER A 80 -5.59 1.19 34.36
C SER A 80 -7.08 0.94 34.55
N VAL A 81 -7.48 0.75 35.80
CA VAL A 81 -8.90 0.68 36.17
C VAL A 81 -9.47 2.10 36.11
N LEU A 82 -10.55 2.29 35.36
CA LEU A 82 -11.15 3.62 35.19
C LEU A 82 -11.99 4.02 36.41
N THR A 83 -12.50 5.26 36.42
CA THR A 83 -13.16 5.78 37.61
C THR A 83 -14.54 5.12 37.81
N PRO A 84 -14.84 4.60 39.01
CA PRO A 84 -16.07 3.83 39.26
C PRO A 84 -17.34 4.68 39.21
N ASN A 85 -17.22 5.99 39.42
CA ASN A 85 -18.36 6.93 39.38
C ASN A 85 -18.89 7.14 37.95
N ARG A 86 -18.08 6.87 36.92
CA ARG A 86 -18.43 7.11 35.51
C ARG A 86 -18.35 5.84 34.67
N ASP A 87 -17.25 5.10 34.80
CA ASP A 87 -16.87 4.00 33.91
C ASP A 87 -17.23 2.63 34.50
N LYS A 88 -18.42 2.52 35.11
CA LYS A 88 -18.95 1.27 35.67
C LYS A 88 -20.28 0.94 35.00
N LEU A 89 -20.38 -0.27 34.46
CA LEU A 89 -21.60 -0.73 33.80
C LEU A 89 -22.70 -1.02 34.82
N PRO A 90 -23.98 -0.95 34.43
CA PRO A 90 -25.11 -1.28 35.32
C PRO A 90 -25.03 -2.70 35.93
N SER A 91 -24.35 -3.62 35.25
CA SER A 91 -24.06 -4.99 35.74
C SER A 91 -23.07 -5.04 36.90
N GLY A 92 -22.47 -3.91 37.28
CA GLY A 92 -21.43 -3.82 38.30
C GLY A 92 -20.01 -4.01 37.76
N LYS A 93 -19.84 -4.39 36.49
CA LYS A 93 -18.53 -4.55 35.87
C LYS A 93 -17.83 -3.21 35.68
N GLN A 94 -16.56 -3.16 36.09
CA GLN A 94 -15.70 -1.98 35.97
C GLN A 94 -15.02 -1.96 34.60
N ILE A 95 -15.06 -0.83 33.90
CA ILE A 95 -14.35 -0.67 32.63
C ILE A 95 -12.88 -0.37 32.90
N ILE A 96 -12.01 -0.95 32.08
CA ILE A 96 -10.55 -0.87 32.20
C ILE A 96 -10.00 -0.29 30.91
N GLY A 97 -9.02 0.60 31.04
CA GLY A 97 -8.32 1.24 29.94
C GLY A 97 -6.95 0.59 29.72
N LEU A 98 -6.61 0.36 28.46
CA LEU A 98 -5.27 -0.02 28.01
C LEU A 98 -4.68 1.12 27.18
N THR A 99 -3.52 1.62 27.63
CA THR A 99 -2.70 2.58 26.89
C THR A 99 -1.46 1.87 26.37
N LEU A 100 -1.28 1.87 25.05
CA LEU A 100 -0.10 1.36 24.36
C LEU A 100 0.74 2.54 23.88
N THR A 101 2.02 2.54 24.20
CA THR A 101 2.96 3.59 23.81
C THR A 101 3.89 3.08 22.72
N TYR A 102 3.96 3.80 21.61
CA TYR A 102 4.85 3.53 20.47
C TYR A 102 5.79 4.72 20.29
N LYS A 103 7.06 4.45 20.01
CA LYS A 103 8.06 5.48 19.71
C LYS A 103 8.53 5.33 18.27
N PHE A 104 8.63 6.45 17.57
CA PHE A 104 9.15 6.48 16.20
C PHE A 104 9.89 7.80 15.94
N LYS A 105 10.79 7.76 14.97
CA LYS A 105 11.60 8.90 14.56
C LYS A 105 11.37 9.18 13.09
N LEU A 106 11.28 10.46 12.75
CA LEU A 106 11.23 10.96 11.39
C LEU A 106 12.52 11.71 11.10
N ASP A 107 13.33 11.21 10.17
CA ASP A 107 14.58 11.86 9.76
C ASP A 107 14.36 13.12 8.92
N GLU A 108 13.17 13.23 8.32
CA GLU A 108 12.69 14.34 7.52
C GLU A 108 11.19 14.55 7.78
N GLY A 109 10.66 15.74 7.47
CA GLY A 109 9.24 16.01 7.61
C GLY A 109 8.42 15.12 6.68
N ALA A 110 7.31 14.57 7.18
CA ALA A 110 6.55 13.55 6.47
C ALA A 110 5.04 13.68 6.69
N GLU A 111 4.27 13.22 5.71
CA GLU A 111 2.82 13.06 5.84
C GLU A 111 2.50 11.63 6.25
N ILE A 112 2.08 11.45 7.51
CA ILE A 112 1.87 10.13 8.13
C ILE A 112 0.41 9.88 8.49
N LYS A 113 0.02 8.62 8.54
CA LYS A 113 -1.29 8.14 8.99
C LYS A 113 -1.12 6.87 9.81
N PRO A 114 -1.45 6.88 11.11
CA PRO A 114 -1.50 5.67 11.91
C PRO A 114 -2.59 4.72 11.45
N ARG A 115 -2.32 3.43 11.49
CA ARG A 115 -3.29 2.37 11.20
C ARG A 115 -3.19 1.25 12.23
N VAL A 116 -4.35 0.85 12.72
CA VAL A 116 -4.57 -0.33 13.54
C VAL A 116 -5.62 -1.18 12.81
N PRO A 117 -5.21 -2.03 11.85
CA PRO A 117 -6.15 -2.75 10.97
C PRO A 117 -7.19 -3.59 11.71
N LEU A 118 -6.88 -4.04 12.93
CA LEU A 118 -7.82 -4.80 13.76
C LEU A 118 -9.08 -3.98 14.15
N LEU A 119 -8.94 -2.66 14.28
CA LEU A 119 -9.95 -1.78 14.87
C LEU A 119 -10.42 -0.66 13.94
N ASN A 120 -9.55 -0.15 13.06
CA ASN A 120 -9.92 0.92 12.14
C ASN A 120 -11.08 0.53 11.22
N ASP A 121 -11.76 1.55 10.69
CA ASP A 121 -12.89 1.42 9.79
C ASP A 121 -14.12 0.72 10.44
N ARG A 122 -14.12 0.57 11.77
CA ARG A 122 -15.20 -0.05 12.56
C ARG A 122 -15.53 0.78 13.81
N ILE A 123 -16.67 1.45 13.81
CA ILE A 123 -17.16 2.18 14.99
C ILE A 123 -18.03 1.27 15.87
N TYR A 124 -19.14 0.77 15.33
CA TYR A 124 -20.12 0.01 16.12
C TYR A 124 -19.92 -1.51 16.04
N ASP A 125 -19.18 -1.98 15.03
CA ASP A 125 -18.95 -3.42 14.83
C ASP A 125 -17.76 -3.96 15.62
N THR A 126 -16.98 -3.10 16.29
CA THR A 126 -15.86 -3.52 17.13
C THR A 126 -16.35 -4.05 18.48
N LYS A 127 -15.66 -5.07 19.00
CA LYS A 127 -15.92 -5.56 20.37
C LYS A 127 -15.30 -4.66 21.43
N PHE A 128 -14.44 -3.72 21.04
CA PHE A 128 -13.80 -2.78 21.95
C PHE A 128 -14.59 -1.48 22.04
N GLU A 129 -14.66 -0.89 23.23
CA GLU A 129 -15.53 0.27 23.52
C GLU A 129 -14.90 1.60 23.11
N SER A 130 -13.59 1.62 22.83
CA SER A 130 -12.91 2.79 22.30
C SER A 130 -11.65 2.42 21.53
N GLN A 131 -11.30 3.29 20.59
CA GLN A 131 -10.02 3.32 19.92
C GLN A 131 -9.64 4.78 19.69
N PHE A 132 -8.60 5.25 20.37
CA PHE A 132 -8.16 6.64 20.23
C PHE A 132 -6.65 6.68 20.19
N TYR A 133 -6.06 7.42 19.26
CA TYR A 133 -4.63 7.64 19.24
C TYR A 133 -4.29 9.11 19.39
N THR A 134 -3.09 9.38 19.88
CA THR A 134 -2.50 10.71 19.95
C THR A 134 -1.02 10.63 19.61
N ILE A 135 -0.53 11.54 18.78
CA ILE A 135 0.88 11.69 18.42
C ILE A 135 1.38 12.99 19.06
N SER A 136 2.40 12.88 19.90
CA SER A 136 3.06 14.02 20.55
C SER A 136 4.58 13.96 20.43
N ASP A 137 5.24 15.11 20.56
CA ASP A 137 6.70 15.21 20.64
C ASP A 137 7.22 15.07 22.08
N SER A 138 8.54 15.19 22.25
CA SER A 138 9.21 15.19 23.56
C SER A 138 8.72 16.28 24.52
N ASN A 139 8.24 17.41 23.98
CA ASN A 139 7.68 18.52 24.74
C ASN A 139 6.18 18.34 25.03
N LYS A 140 5.62 17.15 24.76
CA LYS A 140 4.20 16.82 24.91
C LYS A 140 3.26 17.66 24.04
N ARG A 141 3.77 18.32 23.01
CA ARG A 141 2.93 19.01 22.02
C ARG A 141 2.24 17.96 21.15
N ILE A 142 0.92 18.03 21.05
CA ILE A 142 0.11 17.13 20.21
C ILE A 142 0.14 17.62 18.75
N TYR A 143 0.49 16.73 17.83
CA TYR A 143 0.49 16.99 16.38
C TYR A 143 -0.71 16.36 15.68
N ALA A 144 -1.17 15.21 16.18
CA ALA A 144 -2.30 14.51 15.59
C ALA A 144 -3.03 13.69 16.66
N PHE A 145 -4.32 13.50 16.46
CA PHE A 145 -5.14 12.56 17.21
C PHE A 145 -6.25 12.04 16.29
N GLY A 146 -6.87 10.93 16.67
CA GLY A 146 -7.95 10.34 15.88
C GLY A 146 -8.41 9.00 16.44
N ASP A 147 -9.32 8.35 15.74
CA ASP A 147 -10.04 7.16 16.18
C ASP A 147 -10.15 6.09 15.07
N ALA A 148 -11.37 5.61 14.78
CA ALA A 148 -11.69 4.63 13.75
C ALA A 148 -11.25 5.05 12.34
N TYR A 149 -11.26 6.34 12.02
CA TYR A 149 -10.95 6.85 10.66
C TYR A 149 -9.72 7.77 10.66
N PRO A 150 -8.50 7.23 10.82
CA PRO A 150 -7.28 8.01 10.83
C PRO A 150 -7.06 8.73 9.50
N LYS A 151 -6.67 10.00 9.57
CA LYS A 151 -6.32 10.83 8.41
C LYS A 151 -4.83 11.06 8.34
N TYR A 152 -4.35 11.41 7.14
CA TYR A 152 -2.98 11.83 6.96
C TYR A 152 -2.72 13.20 7.60
N VAL A 153 -1.60 13.33 8.30
CA VAL A 153 -1.16 14.58 8.94
C VAL A 153 0.30 14.82 8.61
N LYS A 154 0.63 16.06 8.24
CA LYS A 154 2.00 16.51 8.01
C LYS A 154 2.67 16.83 9.34
N ILE A 155 3.81 16.18 9.61
CA ILE A 155 4.56 16.32 10.84
C ILE A 155 6.03 16.60 10.47
N PRO A 156 6.73 17.53 11.14
CA PRO A 156 8.12 17.85 10.82
C PRO A 156 9.08 16.71 11.21
N LYS A 157 10.36 16.90 10.89
CA LYS A 157 11.45 16.05 11.39
C LYS A 157 11.46 16.07 12.92
N GLY A 158 11.61 14.91 13.55
CA GLY A 158 11.66 14.82 15.01
C GLY A 158 11.44 13.42 15.55
N GLU A 159 11.42 13.32 16.87
CA GLU A 159 11.09 12.11 17.61
C GLU A 159 9.70 12.25 18.22
N TYR A 160 8.90 11.20 18.05
CA TYR A 160 7.48 11.23 18.36
C TYR A 160 7.08 10.01 19.19
N THR A 161 6.09 10.24 20.04
CA THR A 161 5.40 9.21 20.80
C THR A 161 3.96 9.14 20.32
N LEU A 162 3.54 7.97 19.87
CA LEU A 162 2.14 7.67 19.61
C LEU A 162 1.58 6.87 20.79
N GLN A 163 0.54 7.38 21.42
CA GLN A 163 -0.23 6.66 22.42
C GLN A 163 -1.53 6.18 21.80
N PHE A 164 -1.82 4.89 21.92
CA PHE A 164 -3.07 4.28 21.50
C PHE A 164 -3.83 3.82 22.74
N TYR A 165 -5.08 4.23 22.86
CA TYR A 165 -5.95 3.98 23.99
C TYR A 165 -7.18 3.18 23.58
N THR A 166 -7.43 2.08 24.29
CA THR A 166 -8.64 1.25 24.11
C THR A 166 -9.20 0.83 25.45
N ARG A 167 -10.51 0.55 25.49
CA ARG A 167 -11.24 0.20 26.72
C ARG A 167 -12.09 -1.04 26.52
N HIS A 168 -12.22 -1.82 27.58
CA HIS A 168 -13.08 -2.97 27.62
C HIS A 168 -13.35 -3.41 29.08
N GLU A 169 -14.53 -3.98 29.35
CA GLU A 169 -14.84 -4.60 30.67
C GLU A 169 -14.02 -5.88 30.98
N ASN A 170 -13.65 -6.64 29.95
CA ASN A 170 -12.88 -7.89 30.07
C ASN A 170 -11.37 -7.66 29.92
N VAL A 171 -10.64 -7.80 31.04
CA VAL A 171 -9.17 -7.68 31.11
C VAL A 171 -8.44 -8.62 30.16
N GLN A 172 -8.91 -9.85 30.00
CA GLN A 172 -8.20 -10.86 29.19
C GLN A 172 -8.12 -10.46 27.71
N LEU A 173 -9.11 -9.70 27.21
CA LEU A 173 -9.06 -9.16 25.85
C LEU A 173 -8.03 -8.02 25.75
N LEU A 174 -7.96 -7.15 26.76
CA LEU A 174 -6.95 -6.09 26.81
C LEU A 174 -5.52 -6.65 26.95
N GLU A 175 -5.35 -7.73 27.72
CA GLU A 175 -4.06 -8.42 27.85
C GLU A 175 -3.54 -8.92 26.49
N LYS A 176 -4.41 -9.51 25.67
CA LYS A 176 -4.06 -9.93 24.29
C LYS A 176 -3.66 -8.75 23.40
N MET A 177 -4.11 -7.54 23.72
CA MET A 177 -3.82 -6.32 22.96
C MET A 177 -2.50 -5.66 23.36
N LYS A 178 -1.83 -6.09 24.44
CA LYS A 178 -0.54 -5.52 24.87
C LYS A 178 0.55 -5.59 23.79
N GLN A 179 0.46 -6.54 22.86
CA GLN A 179 1.42 -6.72 21.77
C GLN A 179 0.87 -6.27 20.41
N LEU A 180 -0.21 -5.49 20.39
CA LEU A 180 -0.85 -5.01 19.17
C LEU A 180 0.17 -4.29 18.29
N VAL A 181 0.29 -4.72 17.03
CA VAL A 181 1.16 -4.05 16.07
C VAL A 181 0.42 -2.87 15.47
N LEU A 182 1.03 -1.70 15.54
CA LEU A 182 0.55 -0.49 14.88
C LEU A 182 1.34 -0.27 13.60
N PHE A 183 0.69 0.20 12.55
CA PHE A 183 1.33 0.57 11.31
C PHE A 183 1.33 2.10 11.14
N LEU A 184 2.45 2.67 10.73
CA LEU A 184 2.51 4.04 10.24
C LEU A 184 2.61 4.01 8.72
N GLU A 185 1.58 4.49 8.03
CA GLU A 185 1.63 4.75 6.60
C GLU A 185 2.19 6.15 6.36
N ARG A 186 3.31 6.25 5.64
CA ARG A 186 3.94 7.50 5.23
C ARG A 186 3.79 7.67 3.72
N LYS A 187 3.36 8.85 3.26
CA LYS A 187 3.43 9.18 1.82
C LYS A 187 4.88 9.43 1.42
N LEU A 188 5.28 8.86 0.29
CA LEU A 188 6.58 9.13 -0.32
C LEU A 188 6.51 10.46 -1.08
N ASP A 189 7.63 11.17 -1.10
CA ASP A 189 7.76 12.36 -1.92
C ASP A 189 7.67 12.00 -3.40
N LYS A 190 7.23 12.94 -4.24
CA LYS A 190 7.06 12.70 -5.68
C LYS A 190 8.33 12.18 -6.38
N LYS A 191 9.50 12.57 -5.88
CA LYS A 191 10.80 12.13 -6.40
C LYS A 191 11.13 10.66 -6.04
N GLU A 192 10.50 10.16 -4.97
CA GLU A 192 10.64 8.79 -4.47
C GLU A 192 9.49 7.88 -4.94
N HIS A 193 8.59 8.36 -5.82
CA HIS A 193 7.53 7.52 -6.38
C HIS A 193 8.14 6.48 -7.29
N ILE A 194 7.80 5.22 -7.05
CA ILE A 194 8.38 4.09 -7.76
C ILE A 194 7.36 3.62 -8.80
N HIS A 195 7.66 3.86 -10.06
CA HIS A 195 6.88 3.32 -11.18
C HIS A 195 7.36 1.90 -11.49
N LEU A 196 6.42 0.96 -11.51
CA LEU A 196 6.71 -0.44 -11.84
C LEU A 196 6.72 -0.65 -13.34
N SER A 197 7.49 -1.64 -13.77
CA SER A 197 7.62 -2.02 -15.19
C SER A 197 6.91 -3.35 -15.43
N PHE A 198 6.36 -3.49 -16.63
CA PHE A 198 5.61 -4.67 -17.05
C PHE A 198 6.35 -5.41 -18.16
N PHE A 199 6.20 -6.73 -18.21
CA PHE A 199 6.93 -7.61 -19.12
C PHE A 199 6.00 -8.71 -19.66
N SER A 200 6.24 -9.15 -20.88
CA SER A 200 5.44 -10.20 -21.54
C SER A 200 5.89 -11.61 -21.14
N GLN A 201 7.11 -11.73 -20.62
CA GLN A 201 7.75 -12.97 -20.21
C GLN A 201 8.15 -12.89 -18.73
N PRO A 202 8.19 -14.03 -18.01
CA PRO A 202 8.52 -14.06 -16.58
C PRO A 202 9.92 -13.50 -16.31
N ASP A 203 10.87 -13.83 -17.17
CA ASP A 203 12.29 -13.46 -17.04
C ASP A 203 12.60 -12.06 -17.60
N GLY A 204 11.63 -11.39 -18.23
CA GLY A 204 11.84 -10.11 -18.92
C GLY A 204 12.39 -9.02 -18.01
N HIS A 205 12.02 -9.04 -16.71
CA HIS A 205 12.59 -8.14 -15.71
C HIS A 205 14.09 -8.34 -15.51
N PHE A 206 14.55 -9.59 -15.50
CA PHE A 206 15.95 -9.95 -15.26
C PHE A 206 16.81 -9.76 -16.51
N ILE A 207 16.29 -10.14 -17.67
CA ILE A 207 17.00 -10.05 -18.96
C ILE A 207 16.98 -8.61 -19.50
N GLY A 208 16.01 -7.79 -19.10
CA GLY A 208 15.84 -6.42 -19.59
C GLY A 208 15.20 -6.33 -20.98
N ASN A 209 14.54 -7.39 -21.44
CA ASN A 209 13.84 -7.45 -22.72
C ASN A 209 12.33 -7.74 -22.52
N GLY A 210 11.54 -7.66 -23.59
CA GLY A 210 10.13 -8.06 -23.55
C GLY A 210 9.20 -7.13 -22.77
N THR A 211 9.52 -5.83 -22.67
CA THR A 211 8.65 -4.82 -22.02
C THR A 211 7.23 -4.86 -22.58
N PHE A 212 6.26 -5.00 -21.69
CA PHE A 212 4.84 -4.95 -22.01
C PHE A 212 4.34 -3.51 -21.84
N LYS A 213 3.75 -2.94 -22.89
CA LYS A 213 3.21 -1.56 -22.87
C LYS A 213 1.70 -1.54 -22.96
N SER A 214 1.15 -2.25 -23.94
CA SER A 214 -0.28 -2.35 -24.15
C SER A 214 -0.63 -3.49 -25.10
N SER A 215 -1.85 -3.97 -25.00
CA SER A 215 -2.46 -4.90 -25.94
C SER A 215 -3.96 -4.61 -26.10
N VAL A 216 -4.63 -5.37 -26.97
CA VAL A 216 -6.09 -5.34 -27.12
C VAL A 216 -6.63 -6.69 -26.68
N LEU A 217 -7.40 -6.70 -25.61
CA LEU A 217 -8.11 -7.87 -25.12
C LEU A 217 -9.38 -8.05 -25.95
N VAL A 218 -9.49 -9.19 -26.61
CA VAL A 218 -10.72 -9.60 -27.28
C VAL A 218 -11.69 -10.23 -26.28
N PRO A 219 -13.02 -10.15 -26.50
CA PRO A 219 -14.01 -10.78 -25.63
C PRO A 219 -13.70 -12.26 -25.42
N GLY A 220 -13.62 -12.69 -24.16
CA GLY A 220 -13.33 -14.08 -23.79
C GLY A 220 -11.84 -14.46 -23.80
N GLY A 221 -10.97 -13.67 -24.43
CA GLY A 221 -9.53 -13.87 -24.44
C GLY A 221 -8.88 -13.44 -23.13
N ALA A 222 -7.98 -14.27 -22.61
CA ALA A 222 -7.13 -13.96 -21.47
C ALA A 222 -5.69 -13.71 -21.94
N GLU A 223 -5.07 -12.66 -21.42
CA GLU A 223 -3.67 -12.32 -21.68
C GLU A 223 -2.93 -12.17 -20.36
N ALA A 224 -1.76 -12.81 -20.30
CA ALA A 224 -0.91 -12.76 -19.12
C ALA A 224 0.30 -11.84 -19.36
N PHE A 225 0.62 -11.05 -18.35
CA PHE A 225 1.82 -10.22 -18.29
C PHE A 225 2.39 -10.26 -16.87
N TYR A 226 3.61 -9.76 -16.71
CA TYR A 226 4.38 -9.87 -15.48
C TYR A 226 4.76 -8.49 -14.97
N VAL A 227 4.63 -8.28 -13.66
CA VAL A 227 5.07 -7.05 -12.98
C VAL A 227 6.46 -7.30 -12.42
N GLY A 228 7.44 -6.52 -12.88
CA GLY A 228 8.80 -6.59 -12.37
C GLY A 228 8.93 -5.89 -11.02
N ALA A 229 9.76 -6.45 -10.15
CA ALA A 229 10.15 -5.81 -8.91
C ALA A 229 10.86 -4.47 -9.18
N PRO A 230 10.73 -3.46 -8.31
CA PRO A 230 11.51 -2.24 -8.42
C PRO A 230 13.00 -2.52 -8.18
N SER A 231 13.87 -1.81 -8.89
CA SER A 231 15.32 -1.90 -8.67
C SER A 231 15.69 -1.40 -7.28
N ARG A 232 16.70 -2.02 -6.66
CA ARG A 232 17.12 -1.70 -5.29
C ARG A 232 17.50 -0.23 -5.11
N GLU A 233 18.09 0.38 -6.12
CA GLU A 233 18.48 1.81 -6.14
C GLU A 233 17.29 2.76 -6.02
N LYS A 234 16.09 2.33 -6.46
CA LYS A 234 14.87 3.14 -6.42
C LYS A 234 14.11 2.98 -5.08
N LEU A 235 14.53 2.07 -4.20
CA LEU A 235 13.90 1.89 -2.91
C LEU A 235 14.26 3.05 -1.96
N PRO A 236 13.33 3.52 -1.11
CA PRO A 236 13.62 4.61 -0.18
C PRO A 236 14.71 4.19 0.81
N LYS A 237 15.74 5.03 1.00
CA LYS A 237 16.87 4.75 1.92
C LYS A 237 16.46 4.56 3.37
N SER A 238 15.30 5.13 3.76
CA SER A 238 14.72 5.02 5.11
C SER A 238 13.78 3.83 5.29
N SER A 239 13.83 2.84 4.40
CA SER A 239 13.01 1.63 4.54
C SER A 239 13.62 0.64 5.54
N SER A 240 12.90 0.39 6.64
CA SER A 240 13.26 -0.67 7.58
C SER A 240 12.83 -2.04 7.05
N ILE A 241 13.56 -3.08 7.42
CA ILE A 241 13.21 -4.49 7.13
C ILE A 241 11.77 -4.76 7.61
N GLY A 242 10.97 -5.41 6.78
CA GLY A 242 9.56 -5.69 7.05
C GLY A 242 8.61 -4.53 6.70
N SER A 243 9.11 -3.40 6.21
CA SER A 243 8.27 -2.35 5.63
C SER A 243 7.66 -2.80 4.30
N VAL A 244 6.45 -2.32 4.02
CA VAL A 244 5.72 -2.64 2.80
C VAL A 244 5.46 -1.36 2.02
N LEU A 245 5.90 -1.31 0.77
CA LEU A 245 5.52 -0.24 -0.15
C LEU A 245 4.09 -0.47 -0.64
N LEU A 246 3.28 0.58 -0.66
CA LEU A 246 1.88 0.55 -1.06
C LEU A 246 1.66 1.50 -2.22
N GLY A 247 0.81 1.07 -3.14
CA GLY A 247 0.55 1.78 -4.38
C GLY A 247 -0.78 1.42 -5.00
N SER A 248 -0.94 1.87 -6.23
CA SER A 248 -2.10 1.57 -7.06
C SER A 248 -1.65 1.04 -8.42
N ILE A 249 -2.39 0.08 -8.95
CA ILE A 249 -2.28 -0.42 -10.32
C ILE A 249 -3.59 -0.22 -11.06
N SER A 250 -3.50 0.22 -12.31
CA SER A 250 -4.62 0.34 -13.25
C SER A 250 -4.30 -0.43 -14.53
N TYR A 251 -5.33 -0.96 -15.19
CA TYR A 251 -5.14 -1.85 -16.35
C TYR A 251 -5.66 -1.27 -17.67
N GLY A 252 -6.47 -0.22 -17.64
CA GLY A 252 -7.08 0.32 -18.86
C GLY A 252 -7.02 1.83 -18.92
N THR A 253 -7.38 2.37 -20.08
CA THR A 253 -7.63 3.81 -20.26
C THR A 253 -8.98 3.96 -20.91
N VAL A 254 -9.82 4.84 -20.38
CA VAL A 254 -11.07 5.17 -21.05
C VAL A 254 -10.78 6.26 -22.08
N SER A 255 -11.05 5.96 -23.36
CA SER A 255 -11.07 6.96 -24.43
C SER A 255 -12.51 7.38 -24.66
N PHE A 256 -12.94 8.47 -24.04
CA PHE A 256 -14.21 9.10 -24.41
C PHE A 256 -13.99 10.00 -25.63
N GLY A 257 -14.52 9.59 -26.78
CA GLY A 257 -14.87 10.44 -27.93
C GLY A 257 -13.87 11.55 -28.34
N SER A 258 -13.14 11.28 -29.41
CA SER A 258 -12.54 12.23 -30.38
C SER A 258 -12.64 13.73 -30.06
N SER A 259 -11.88 14.21 -29.09
CA SER A 259 -11.58 15.64 -28.94
C SER A 259 -10.09 15.84 -28.69
N LYS A 260 -9.48 16.76 -29.45
CA LYS A 260 -8.02 16.91 -29.60
C LYS A 260 -7.29 17.44 -28.35
N ASP A 261 -7.93 17.49 -27.18
CA ASP A 261 -7.36 17.99 -25.91
C ASP A 261 -7.04 16.89 -24.87
N GLU A 262 -7.08 15.63 -25.28
CA GLU A 262 -7.06 14.43 -24.43
C GLU A 262 -5.75 14.08 -23.69
N GLN A 263 -4.69 14.88 -23.76
CA GLN A 263 -3.37 14.42 -23.28
C GLN A 263 -3.20 14.46 -21.75
N LYS A 264 -4.17 15.04 -21.01
CA LYS A 264 -4.05 15.23 -19.55
C LYS A 264 -4.95 14.36 -18.67
N ASN A 265 -5.93 13.62 -19.21
CA ASN A 265 -6.93 12.94 -18.36
C ASN A 265 -7.23 11.47 -18.75
N ARG A 266 -6.24 10.76 -19.31
CA ARG A 266 -6.33 9.32 -19.60
C ARG A 266 -6.08 8.46 -18.36
N GLN A 267 -6.71 8.78 -17.24
CA GLN A 267 -6.57 8.00 -16.02
C GLN A 267 -7.68 6.95 -15.96
N SER A 268 -7.31 5.70 -15.70
CA SER A 268 -8.28 4.63 -15.49
C SER A 268 -9.25 5.03 -14.37
N PRO A 269 -10.57 4.89 -14.55
CA PRO A 269 -11.54 5.16 -13.49
C PRO A 269 -11.41 4.16 -12.34
N VAL A 270 -10.84 2.98 -12.61
CA VAL A 270 -10.63 1.91 -11.63
C VAL A 270 -9.15 1.73 -11.37
N SER A 271 -8.79 1.70 -10.09
CA SER A 271 -7.44 1.37 -9.62
C SER A 271 -7.53 0.36 -8.50
N TYR A 272 -6.62 -0.60 -8.51
CA TYR A 272 -6.51 -1.67 -7.52
C TYR A 272 -5.28 -1.46 -6.65
N GLN A 273 -5.28 -2.04 -5.46
CA GLN A 273 -4.14 -1.94 -4.55
C GLN A 273 -3.02 -2.87 -4.99
N ILE A 274 -1.81 -2.32 -5.10
CA ILE A 274 -0.57 -3.10 -5.26
C ILE A 274 0.34 -2.85 -4.06
N SER A 275 1.00 -3.91 -3.61
CA SER A 275 1.94 -3.85 -2.49
C SER A 275 3.24 -4.57 -2.83
N TYR A 276 4.34 -4.06 -2.27
CA TYR A 276 5.67 -4.64 -2.44
C TYR A 276 6.33 -4.80 -1.07
N LEU A 277 6.64 -6.04 -0.71
CA LEU A 277 7.39 -6.36 0.50
C LEU A 277 8.88 -6.12 0.26
N ILE A 278 9.49 -5.28 1.09
CA ILE A 278 10.91 -4.97 0.96
C ILE A 278 11.72 -6.18 1.45
N PRO A 279 12.61 -6.74 0.60
CA PRO A 279 13.38 -7.92 0.96
C PRO A 279 14.43 -7.56 2.03
N PRO A 280 14.97 -8.56 2.76
CA PRO A 280 16.05 -8.34 3.71
C PRO A 280 17.23 -7.64 3.05
N VAL A 281 17.73 -6.57 3.68
CA VAL A 281 18.95 -5.90 3.25
C VAL A 281 20.13 -6.80 3.59
N LYS A 282 21.11 -6.93 2.68
CA LYS A 282 22.38 -7.58 3.03
C LYS A 282 23.00 -6.76 4.15
N VAL A 283 23.37 -7.42 5.26
CA VAL A 283 24.22 -6.77 6.27
C VAL A 283 25.50 -6.40 5.53
N ASP A 284 25.82 -5.12 5.42
CA ASP A 284 27.15 -4.72 4.96
C ASP A 284 28.13 -5.38 5.94
N GLU A 285 28.98 -6.28 5.42
CA GLU A 285 30.13 -6.78 6.15
C GLU A 285 31.06 -5.61 6.42
N ASP A 286 30.84 -4.93 7.55
CA ASP A 286 31.71 -3.89 8.02
C ASP A 286 33.04 -4.54 8.42
N LYS A 287 34.04 -4.34 7.55
CA LYS A 287 35.49 -4.37 7.82
C LYS A 287 36.04 -5.63 8.49
N GLY A 288 36.56 -6.55 7.66
CA GLY A 288 37.62 -7.44 8.13
C GLY A 288 37.78 -8.74 7.37
N LYS A 289 38.27 -8.66 6.12
CA LYS A 289 39.30 -9.53 5.51
C LYS A 289 39.25 -9.32 3.99
N GLU A 290 40.36 -8.81 3.45
CA GLU A 290 40.61 -8.81 2.02
C GLU A 290 40.48 -10.25 1.49
N ILE A 291 39.41 -10.50 0.75
CA ILE A 291 39.37 -11.61 -0.22
C ILE A 291 40.07 -11.05 -1.46
N PRO A 292 41.09 -11.72 -2.03
CA PRO A 292 41.83 -11.15 -3.14
C PRO A 292 40.88 -10.96 -4.33
N ILE A 293 40.69 -9.71 -4.72
CA ILE A 293 39.94 -9.32 -5.90
C ILE A 293 40.67 -9.92 -7.11
N CYS A 294 40.11 -11.01 -7.64
CA CYS A 294 40.58 -11.62 -8.88
C CYS A 294 40.28 -10.69 -10.05
N THR A 295 41.28 -9.91 -10.46
CA THR A 295 41.31 -8.92 -11.55
C THR A 295 41.24 -9.53 -12.96
N LYS A 296 40.76 -10.77 -13.11
CA LYS A 296 40.61 -11.42 -14.42
C LYS A 296 39.27 -11.08 -15.06
N SER A 297 39.31 -10.69 -16.33
CA SER A 297 38.13 -10.44 -17.16
C SER A 297 37.27 -11.71 -17.29
N ILE A 298 35.96 -11.54 -17.52
CA ILE A 298 35.00 -12.66 -17.66
C ILE A 298 35.45 -13.66 -18.74
N THR A 299 36.08 -13.16 -19.80
CA THR A 299 36.67 -13.93 -20.89
C THR A 299 37.85 -14.80 -20.46
N GLU A 300 38.66 -14.35 -19.51
CA GLU A 300 39.78 -15.14 -18.96
C GLU A 300 39.28 -16.23 -18.02
N ARG A 301 38.20 -15.98 -17.26
CA ARG A 301 37.59 -16.98 -16.37
C ARG A 301 36.95 -18.13 -17.17
N LEU A 302 36.25 -17.80 -18.25
CA LEU A 302 35.67 -18.81 -19.14
C LEU A 302 36.75 -19.62 -19.87
N LYS A 303 37.86 -18.99 -20.26
CA LYS A 303 39.00 -19.71 -20.84
C LYS A 303 39.64 -20.65 -19.83
N ASP A 304 39.90 -20.17 -18.60
CA ASP A 304 40.50 -21.00 -17.56
C ASP A 304 39.61 -22.20 -17.19
N GLU A 305 38.28 -22.05 -17.15
CA GLU A 305 37.34 -23.17 -16.95
C GLU A 305 37.33 -24.16 -18.13
N VAL A 306 37.32 -23.67 -19.37
CA VAL A 306 37.38 -24.52 -20.56
C VAL A 306 38.71 -25.27 -20.64
N TYR A 307 39.83 -24.63 -20.30
CA TYR A 307 41.14 -25.29 -20.22
C TYR A 307 41.19 -26.34 -19.12
N LYS A 308 40.54 -26.09 -17.97
CA LYS A 308 40.46 -27.07 -16.88
C LYS A 308 39.68 -28.32 -17.29
N ILE A 309 38.56 -28.14 -18.00
CA ILE A 309 37.73 -29.24 -18.50
C ILE A 309 38.44 -30.04 -19.60
N LEU A 310 39.28 -29.40 -20.41
CA LEU A 310 40.02 -30.05 -21.50
C LEU A 310 41.27 -30.81 -21.03
N PHE A 311 41.84 -30.46 -19.87
CA PHE A 311 43.05 -31.11 -19.34
C PHE A 311 42.76 -32.15 -18.23
N ASP A 312 41.54 -32.18 -17.70
CA ASP A 312 41.07 -33.23 -16.77
C ASP A 312 40.27 -34.35 -17.49
N ALA A 313 40.36 -34.45 -18.82
CA ALA A 313 39.72 -35.48 -19.66
C ALA A 313 40.73 -36.41 -20.34
#